data_AF-A0A8T2URY9-F1
#
_entry.id   AF-A0A8T2URY9-F1
#
_cell.length_a   1.000
_cell.length_b   1.000
_cell.length_c   1.000
_cell.angle_alpha   90.00
_cell.angle_beta   90.00
_cell.angle_gamma   90.00
#
_symmetry.space_group_name_H-M   'P 1'
#
loop_
_entity.id
_entity.type
_entity.pdbx_description
1 polymer ?
#
loop_
_entity_poly.entity_id
_entity_poly.type
_entity_poly.pdbx_seq_one_letter_code
_entity_poly.pdbx_strand_id
1 'polypeptide(L)'
;MGGEVVAVGEGRIIGDKKIEVGVQTGKNIVYSKYAGTEIDFNGVSHLLPKEDDIVGILETDDIKDLQPLNDRILIKVAEAEGKTAGGVLLTDSAKEKHVIGTVSAVGPGTLGEDGTRKTLDIAVGNTVMYSKYAGSEFKSADGTQYIVVKASSCLCVHRVYAPPPPKICGSANGPPITALRVKKEDWS
;
A
#
# COMPACT_ATOMS: atom_id res chain seq x y z
N MET A 1 5.57 -4.04 -14.74
CA MET A 1 6.56 -3.34 -15.59
C MET A 1 6.43 -1.86 -15.27
N GLY A 2 7.52 -1.10 -15.44
CA GLY A 2 7.51 0.35 -15.20
C GLY A 2 7.66 1.11 -16.51
N GLY A 3 7.13 2.32 -16.57
CA GLY A 3 7.29 3.21 -17.72
C GLY A 3 6.96 4.65 -17.35
N GLU A 4 7.43 5.59 -18.16
CA GLU A 4 7.14 7.02 -18.02
C GLU A 4 5.85 7.38 -18.78
N VAL A 5 5.05 8.26 -18.18
CA VAL A 5 3.80 8.72 -18.78
C VAL A 5 4.06 9.85 -19.76
N VAL A 6 4.00 9.57 -21.06
CA VAL A 6 4.20 10.57 -22.11
C VAL A 6 2.98 11.48 -22.28
N ALA A 7 1.77 10.92 -22.18
CA ALA A 7 0.52 11.65 -22.36
C ALA A 7 -0.57 11.09 -21.44
N VAL A 8 -1.46 11.97 -20.98
CA VAL A 8 -2.62 11.62 -20.15
C VAL A 8 -3.87 12.01 -20.91
N GLY A 9 -4.81 11.08 -21.04
CA GLY A 9 -6.11 11.33 -21.65
C GLY A 9 -7.00 12.21 -20.76
N GLU A 10 -8.15 12.59 -21.29
CA GLU A 10 -9.11 13.45 -20.58
C GLU A 10 -9.78 12.83 -19.34
N GLY A 11 -9.51 11.55 -19.06
CA GLY A 11 -10.03 10.83 -17.89
C GLY A 11 -11.40 10.22 -18.10
N ARG A 12 -12.08 9.92 -16.99
CA ARG A 12 -13.41 9.30 -17.01
C ARG A 12 -14.49 10.37 -16.89
N ILE A 13 -15.50 10.29 -17.75
CA ILE A 13 -16.70 11.10 -17.66
C ILE A 13 -17.75 10.25 -16.95
N ILE A 14 -18.17 10.67 -15.76
CA ILE A 14 -19.28 10.04 -15.03
C ILE A 14 -20.42 11.05 -14.97
N GLY A 15 -21.47 10.80 -15.75
CA GLY A 15 -22.55 11.77 -15.96
C GLY A 15 -22.04 13.06 -16.62
N ASP A 16 -22.28 14.20 -15.98
CA ASP A 16 -21.78 15.51 -16.43
C ASP A 16 -20.45 15.92 -15.78
N LYS A 17 -19.89 15.10 -14.87
CA LYS A 17 -18.64 15.40 -14.19
C LYS A 17 -17.47 14.70 -14.86
N LYS A 18 -16.50 15.50 -15.31
CA LYS A 18 -15.21 15.03 -15.80
C LYS A 18 -14.29 14.78 -14.61
N ILE A 19 -13.81 13.55 -14.50
CA ILE A 19 -12.90 13.12 -13.44
C ILE A 19 -11.53 13.03 -14.06
N GLU A 20 -10.64 13.93 -13.63
CA GLU A 20 -9.26 13.95 -14.05
C GLU A 20 -8.55 12.66 -13.64
N VAL A 21 -7.69 12.17 -14.52
CA VAL A 21 -6.84 11.01 -14.25
C VAL A 21 -5.92 11.37 -13.10
N GLY A 22 -5.77 10.46 -12.12
CA GLY A 22 -4.88 10.67 -10.97
C GLY A 22 -3.37 10.68 -11.31
N VAL A 23 -3.00 10.66 -12.59
CA VAL A 23 -1.63 10.50 -13.08
C VAL A 23 -1.25 11.73 -13.90
N GLN A 24 -0.05 12.26 -13.65
CA GLN A 24 0.52 13.39 -14.38
C GLN A 24 1.52 12.91 -15.43
N THR A 25 1.70 13.70 -16.49
CA THR A 25 2.74 13.47 -17.50
C THR A 25 4.14 13.61 -16.88
N GLY A 26 5.10 12.83 -17.38
CA GLY A 26 6.48 12.80 -16.91
C GLY A 26 6.70 12.06 -15.59
N LYS A 27 5.68 11.36 -15.07
CA LYS A 27 5.81 10.51 -13.88
C LYS A 27 6.09 9.07 -14.27
N ASN A 28 6.88 8.39 -13.45
CA ASN A 28 7.09 6.96 -13.55
C ASN A 28 5.88 6.24 -12.96
N ILE A 29 5.31 5.29 -13.70
CA ILE A 29 4.20 4.48 -13.25
C ILE A 29 4.53 3.00 -13.33
N VAL A 30 3.91 2.23 -12.45
CA VAL A 30 3.92 0.77 -12.52
C VAL A 30 2.57 0.31 -13.04
N TYR A 31 2.60 -0.57 -14.03
CA TYR A 31 1.42 -1.18 -14.61
C TYR A 31 1.58 -2.70 -14.71
N SER A 32 0.44 -3.37 -14.81
CA SER A 32 0.35 -4.82 -15.01
C SER A 32 1.02 -5.24 -16.31
N LYS A 33 1.65 -6.42 -16.35
CA LYS A 33 2.33 -6.93 -17.56
C LYS A 33 1.41 -7.00 -18.80
N TYR A 34 0.11 -7.17 -18.59
CA TYR A 34 -0.90 -7.31 -19.64
C TYR A 34 -1.74 -6.03 -19.81
N ALA A 35 -1.21 -4.88 -19.41
CA ALA A 35 -1.94 -3.62 -19.46
C ALA A 35 -2.01 -3.09 -20.89
N GLY A 36 -3.21 -2.76 -21.34
CA GLY A 36 -3.38 -1.92 -22.52
C GLY A 36 -3.15 -2.57 -23.88
N THR A 37 -3.03 -1.70 -24.88
CA THR A 37 -2.76 -2.05 -26.27
C THR A 37 -1.44 -1.43 -26.69
N GLU A 38 -0.57 -2.24 -27.28
CA GLU A 38 0.68 -1.77 -27.89
C GLU A 38 0.38 -1.16 -29.25
N ILE A 39 0.89 0.04 -29.49
CA ILE A 39 0.75 0.77 -30.76
C ILE A 39 2.12 1.28 -31.16
N ASP A 40 2.59 0.85 -32.32
CA ASP A 40 3.79 1.39 -32.94
C ASP A 40 3.43 2.60 -33.80
N PHE A 41 3.95 3.77 -33.44
CA PHE A 41 3.77 4.98 -34.23
C PHE A 41 5.12 5.67 -34.43
N ASN A 42 5.47 5.97 -35.67
CA ASN A 42 6.76 6.57 -36.05
C ASN A 42 8.00 5.79 -35.58
N GLY A 43 7.91 4.46 -35.51
CA GLY A 43 9.00 3.60 -35.02
C GLY A 43 9.19 3.62 -33.50
N VAL A 44 8.31 4.30 -32.77
CA VAL A 44 8.27 4.29 -31.30
C VAL A 44 7.07 3.46 -30.84
N SER A 45 7.34 2.39 -30.11
CA SER A 45 6.31 1.55 -29.50
C SER A 45 5.75 2.23 -28.25
N HIS A 46 4.44 2.51 -28.28
CA HIS A 46 3.72 3.11 -27.16
C HIS A 46 2.74 2.10 -26.57
N LEU A 47 2.67 2.02 -25.25
CA LEU A 47 1.66 1.25 -24.56
C LEU A 47 0.53 2.17 -24.10
N LEU A 48 -0.71 1.81 -24.41
CA LEU A 48 -1.90 2.54 -23.94
C LEU A 48 -2.60 1.73 -22.83
N PRO A 49 -2.12 1.78 -21.57
CA PRO A 49 -2.79 1.15 -20.46
C PRO A 49 -4.09 1.89 -20.12
N LYS A 50 -5.10 1.14 -19.66
CA LYS A 50 -6.27 1.73 -19.01
C LYS A 50 -5.88 2.21 -17.62
N GLU A 51 -6.58 3.21 -17.08
CA GLU A 51 -6.39 3.67 -15.69
C GLU A 51 -6.50 2.52 -14.67
N ASP A 52 -7.40 1.57 -14.91
CA ASP A 52 -7.57 0.38 -14.06
C ASP A 52 -6.41 -0.62 -14.16
N ASP A 53 -5.49 -0.49 -15.10
CA ASP A 53 -4.31 -1.36 -15.18
C ASP A 53 -3.08 -0.74 -14.52
N ILE A 54 -3.16 0.56 -14.21
CA ILE A 54 -2.11 1.29 -13.50
C ILE A 54 -2.18 0.90 -12.02
N VAL A 55 -1.04 0.43 -11.50
CA VAL A 55 -0.87 -0.01 -10.12
C VAL A 55 -0.62 1.17 -9.20
N GLY A 56 0.29 2.05 -9.61
CA GLY A 56 0.72 3.16 -8.78
C GLY A 56 1.70 4.06 -9.50
N ILE A 57 1.94 5.21 -8.89
CA ILE A 57 2.95 6.17 -9.30
C ILE A 57 4.20 5.92 -8.46
N LEU A 58 5.34 5.86 -9.12
CA LEU A 58 6.66 5.82 -8.50
C LEU A 58 7.21 7.25 -8.45
N GLU A 59 7.50 7.73 -7.25
CA GLU A 59 8.23 8.99 -7.08
C GLU A 59 9.74 8.80 -7.26
N THR A 60 10.25 7.63 -6.88
CA THR A 60 11.65 7.21 -6.99
C THR A 60 11.75 5.87 -7.72
N ASP A 61 12.96 5.42 -8.03
CA ASP A 61 13.18 4.12 -8.67
C ASP A 61 12.89 2.92 -7.73
N ASP A 62 12.60 3.17 -6.45
CA ASP A 62 12.35 2.15 -5.45
C ASP A 62 10.85 1.86 -5.24
N ILE A 63 10.48 0.58 -5.21
CA ILE A 63 9.09 0.13 -4.98
C ILE A 63 8.54 0.57 -3.61
N LYS A 64 9.41 0.88 -2.65
CA LYS A 64 9.02 1.35 -1.31
C LYS A 64 8.24 2.68 -1.35
N ASP A 65 8.52 3.52 -2.34
CA ASP A 65 7.91 4.83 -2.55
C ASP A 65 6.77 4.76 -3.59
N LEU A 66 6.32 3.55 -3.93
CA LEU A 66 5.17 3.35 -4.80
C LEU A 66 3.90 3.84 -4.11
N GLN A 67 3.27 4.86 -4.67
CA GLN A 67 1.95 5.31 -4.28
C GLN A 67 0.89 4.55 -5.07
N PRO A 68 0.16 3.60 -4.46
CA PRO A 68 -0.87 2.84 -5.16
C PRO A 68 -2.04 3.75 -5.56
N LEU A 69 -2.62 3.48 -6.74
CA LEU A 69 -3.82 4.18 -7.22
C LEU A 69 -5.10 3.40 -6.87
N ASN A 70 -6.23 4.12 -6.88
CA ASN A 70 -7.56 3.58 -6.59
C ASN A 70 -7.63 2.92 -5.20
N ASP A 71 -8.29 1.76 -5.11
CA ASP A 71 -8.51 0.99 -3.89
C ASP A 71 -7.38 -0.04 -3.61
N ARG A 72 -6.20 0.19 -4.17
CA ARG A 72 -5.05 -0.70 -4.00
C ARG A 72 -4.26 -0.36 -2.75
N ILE A 73 -3.64 -1.38 -2.18
CA ILE A 73 -2.73 -1.26 -1.04
C ILE A 73 -1.42 -1.96 -1.36
N LEU A 74 -0.33 -1.33 -0.93
CA LEU A 74 1.02 -1.89 -0.97
C LEU A 74 1.31 -2.57 0.35
N ILE A 75 1.65 -3.84 0.30
CA ILE A 75 1.91 -4.68 1.47
C ILE A 75 3.37 -5.13 1.41
N LYS A 76 4.11 -4.92 2.50
CA LYS A 76 5.41 -5.54 2.73
C LYS A 76 5.17 -6.94 3.28
N VAL A 77 5.61 -7.94 2.55
CA VAL A 77 5.51 -9.34 2.97
C VAL A 77 6.60 -9.58 4.02
N ALA A 78 6.22 -10.15 5.17
CA ALA A 78 7.21 -10.62 6.12
C ALA A 78 7.95 -11.82 5.51
N GLU A 79 9.28 -11.83 5.55
CA GLU A 79 10.04 -13.00 5.09
C GLU A 79 9.63 -14.21 5.92
N ALA A 80 8.99 -15.19 5.27
CA ALA A 80 8.69 -16.45 5.91
C ALA A 80 10.01 -17.19 6.11
N GLU A 81 10.46 -17.31 7.36
CA GLU A 81 11.52 -18.24 7.73
C GLU A 81 11.07 -19.65 7.36
N GLY A 82 11.42 -20.09 6.15
CA GLY A 82 11.09 -21.41 5.61
C GLY A 82 11.79 -22.57 6.33
N LYS A 83 12.60 -22.26 7.35
CA LYS A 83 13.28 -23.24 8.20
C LYS A 83 12.67 -23.15 9.59
N THR A 84 11.76 -24.05 9.92
CA THR A 84 11.49 -24.32 11.34
C THR A 84 12.79 -24.86 11.96
N ALA A 85 13.10 -24.43 13.18
CA ALA A 85 14.34 -24.77 13.90
C ALA A 85 14.61 -26.28 14.06
N GLY A 86 13.66 -27.14 13.69
CA GLY A 86 13.73 -28.60 13.78
C GLY A 86 14.14 -29.34 12.51
N GLY A 87 14.49 -28.68 11.40
CA GLY A 87 15.03 -29.35 10.20
C GLY A 87 14.06 -30.26 9.43
N VAL A 88 12.79 -30.31 9.82
CA VAL A 88 11.75 -31.06 9.12
C VAL A 88 11.21 -30.21 7.96
N LEU A 89 11.45 -30.68 6.74
CA LEU A 89 10.78 -30.17 5.55
C LEU A 89 9.29 -30.52 5.66
N LEU A 90 8.47 -29.56 6.11
CA LEU A 90 7.03 -29.66 5.90
C LEU A 90 6.80 -29.72 4.38
N THR A 91 6.21 -30.82 3.90
CA THR A 91 5.74 -30.89 2.52
C THR A 91 4.73 -29.75 2.29
N ASP A 92 4.99 -28.91 1.28
CA ASP A 92 4.31 -27.63 1.03
C ASP A 92 2.81 -27.73 0.70
N SER A 93 2.19 -28.90 0.79
CA SER A 93 0.82 -29.14 0.36
C SER A 93 -0.26 -28.56 1.30
N ALA A 94 0.10 -28.03 2.47
CA ALA A 94 -0.86 -27.53 3.47
C ALA A 94 -0.49 -26.22 4.19
N LYS A 95 0.53 -25.47 3.73
CA LYS A 95 0.79 -24.12 4.24
C LYS A 95 -0.19 -23.14 3.58
N GLU A 96 -1.29 -22.93 4.28
CA GLU A 96 -2.25 -21.82 4.23
C GLU A 96 -2.22 -20.95 2.98
N LYS A 97 -3.33 -20.99 2.23
CA LYS A 97 -3.65 -20.17 1.04
C LYS A 97 -3.55 -18.65 1.26
N HIS A 98 -3.29 -18.23 2.49
CA HIS A 98 -3.36 -16.87 2.97
C HIS A 98 -2.02 -16.45 3.57
N VAL A 99 -1.54 -15.28 3.14
CA VAL A 99 -0.28 -14.69 3.55
C VAL A 99 -0.58 -13.48 4.43
N ILE A 100 0.26 -13.28 5.44
CA ILE A 100 0.19 -12.12 6.33
C ILE A 100 1.27 -11.13 5.91
N GLY A 101 0.92 -9.85 5.85
CA GLY A 101 1.87 -8.78 5.59
C GLY A 101 1.47 -7.46 6.23
N THR A 102 2.40 -6.52 6.26
CA THR A 102 2.18 -5.19 6.84
C THR A 102 1.97 -4.16 5.74
N VAL A 103 0.95 -3.33 5.88
CA VAL A 103 0.62 -2.29 4.88
C VAL A 103 1.66 -1.18 4.93
N SER A 104 2.31 -0.92 3.81
CA SER A 104 3.31 0.14 3.63
C SER A 104 2.69 1.41 3.04
N ALA A 105 1.78 1.26 2.07
CA ALA A 105 1.09 2.40 1.44
C ALA A 105 -0.36 2.03 1.10
N VAL A 106 -1.22 3.04 1.09
CA VAL A 106 -2.67 2.89 0.84
C VAL A 106 -3.08 3.87 -0.25
N GLY A 107 -3.89 3.40 -1.19
CA GLY A 107 -4.42 4.23 -2.27
C GLY A 107 -5.54 5.14 -1.79
N PRO A 108 -5.89 6.17 -2.59
CA PRO A 108 -6.91 7.16 -2.24
C PRO A 108 -8.34 6.58 -2.13
N GLY A 109 -8.56 5.33 -2.55
CA GLY A 109 -9.81 4.61 -2.44
C GLY A 109 -10.61 4.53 -3.74
N THR A 110 -11.75 3.83 -3.67
CA THR A 110 -12.62 3.59 -4.83
C THR A 110 -13.36 4.86 -5.23
N LEU A 111 -13.43 5.14 -6.52
CA LEU A 111 -14.25 6.21 -7.06
C LEU A 111 -15.72 5.75 -7.12
N GLY A 112 -16.60 6.45 -6.41
CA GLY A 112 -18.05 6.22 -6.48
C GLY A 112 -18.68 6.85 -7.73
N GLU A 113 -19.91 6.45 -8.02
CA GLU A 113 -20.69 6.97 -9.16
C GLU A 113 -20.97 8.48 -9.05
N ASP A 114 -20.97 9.03 -7.83
CA ASP A 114 -21.18 10.47 -7.58
C ASP A 114 -19.92 11.33 -7.84
N GLY A 115 -18.81 10.70 -8.26
CA GLY A 115 -17.49 11.32 -8.39
C GLY A 115 -16.77 11.54 -7.04
N THR A 116 -17.33 11.03 -5.94
CA THR A 116 -16.69 11.09 -4.62
C THR A 116 -15.83 9.86 -4.38
N ARG A 117 -14.61 10.03 -3.87
CA ARG A 117 -13.74 8.92 -3.49
C ARG A 117 -14.15 8.37 -2.12
N LYS A 118 -14.41 7.07 -2.05
CA LYS A 118 -14.65 6.36 -0.79
C LYS A 118 -13.30 5.97 -0.18
N THR A 119 -12.99 6.54 0.98
CA THR A 119 -11.78 6.24 1.74
C THR A 119 -11.76 4.77 2.19
N LEU A 120 -10.58 4.16 2.19
CA LEU A 120 -10.36 2.81 2.68
C LEU A 120 -10.29 2.78 4.21
N ASP A 121 -10.81 1.71 4.82
CA ASP A 121 -10.72 1.47 6.28
C ASP A 121 -9.34 0.94 6.73
N ILE A 122 -8.40 0.86 5.80
CA ILE A 122 -7.04 0.34 5.97
C ILE A 122 -6.09 1.53 6.09
N ALA A 123 -5.27 1.53 7.14
CA ALA A 123 -4.23 2.53 7.36
C ALA A 123 -2.84 1.91 7.17
N VAL A 124 -1.85 2.77 6.91
CA VAL A 124 -0.43 2.38 6.90
C VAL A 124 -0.04 1.82 8.26
N GLY A 125 0.72 0.72 8.28
CA GLY A 125 1.14 0.01 9.49
C GLY A 125 0.17 -1.08 9.97
N ASN A 126 -1.05 -1.18 9.40
CA ASN A 126 -1.93 -2.29 9.71
C ASN A 126 -1.35 -3.62 9.20
N THR A 127 -1.64 -4.70 9.91
CA THR A 127 -1.33 -6.06 9.44
C THR A 127 -2.55 -6.61 8.73
N VAL A 128 -2.37 -7.13 7.52
CA VAL A 128 -3.46 -7.65 6.68
C VAL A 128 -3.17 -9.08 6.27
N MET A 129 -4.23 -9.86 6.14
CA MET A 129 -4.18 -11.21 5.61
C MET A 129 -4.86 -11.24 4.24
N TYR A 130 -4.15 -11.73 3.24
CA TYR A 130 -4.60 -11.75 1.86
C TYR A 130 -4.26 -13.09 1.19
N SER A 131 -4.97 -13.42 0.11
CA SER A 131 -4.67 -14.64 -0.65
C SER A 131 -3.43 -14.44 -1.52
N LYS A 132 -2.52 -15.41 -1.55
CA LYS A 132 -1.24 -15.31 -2.30
C LYS A 132 -1.41 -14.88 -3.77
N TYR A 133 -2.49 -15.29 -4.40
CA TYR A 133 -2.75 -15.05 -5.83
C TYR A 133 -3.57 -13.78 -6.11
N ALA A 134 -3.86 -12.96 -5.10
CA ALA A 134 -4.76 -11.82 -5.24
C ALA A 134 -4.10 -10.53 -5.77
N GLY A 135 -2.79 -10.54 -5.99
CA GLY A 135 -2.04 -9.32 -6.27
C GLY A 135 -0.86 -9.50 -7.21
N SER A 136 -0.18 -8.38 -7.46
CA SER A 136 1.06 -8.33 -8.22
C SER A 136 2.24 -8.25 -7.27
N GLU A 137 3.14 -9.23 -7.35
CA GLU A 137 4.36 -9.29 -6.55
C GLU A 137 5.48 -8.47 -7.19
N PHE A 138 6.19 -7.71 -6.36
CA PHE A 138 7.31 -6.87 -6.72
C PHE A 138 8.46 -7.11 -5.73
N LYS A 139 9.70 -7.11 -6.24
CA LYS A 139 10.90 -7.26 -5.40
C LYS A 139 11.66 -5.95 -5.39
N SER A 140 11.93 -5.42 -4.21
CA SER A 140 12.81 -4.26 -4.04
C SER A 140 14.26 -4.64 -4.31
N ALA A 141 15.11 -3.65 -4.58
CA ALA A 141 16.56 -3.81 -4.68
C ALA A 141 17.17 -4.42 -3.39
N ASP A 142 16.56 -4.13 -2.24
CA ASP A 142 16.97 -4.63 -0.91
C ASP A 142 16.60 -6.11 -0.66
N GLY A 143 16.00 -6.79 -1.64
CA GLY A 143 15.49 -8.16 -1.50
C GLY A 143 14.14 -8.28 -0.79
N THR A 144 13.64 -7.19 -0.19
CA THR A 144 12.32 -7.15 0.44
C THR A 144 11.20 -7.35 -0.60
N GLN A 145 10.26 -8.24 -0.28
CA GLN A 145 9.11 -8.54 -1.13
C GLN A 145 7.94 -7.61 -0.81
N TYR A 146 7.40 -7.02 -1.86
CA TYR A 146 6.20 -6.19 -1.81
C TYR A 146 5.13 -6.80 -2.69
N ILE A 147 3.88 -6.66 -2.28
CA ILE A 147 2.75 -7.06 -3.11
C ILE A 147 1.74 -5.92 -3.14
N VAL A 148 1.19 -5.67 -4.32
CA VAL A 148 0.05 -4.76 -4.47
C VAL A 148 -1.21 -5.57 -4.66
N VAL A 149 -2.18 -5.35 -3.78
CA VAL A 149 -3.46 -6.07 -3.73
C VAL A 149 -4.59 -5.04 -3.67
N LYS A 150 -5.77 -5.38 -4.19
CA LYS A 150 -6.97 -4.58 -3.95
C LYS A 150 -7.45 -4.76 -2.50
N ALA A 151 -7.95 -3.69 -1.88
CA ALA A 151 -8.49 -3.76 -0.52
C ALA A 151 -9.61 -4.81 -0.39
N SER A 152 -10.42 -5.01 -1.43
CA SER A 152 -11.48 -6.03 -1.48
C SER A 152 -11.01 -7.47 -1.43
N SER A 153 -9.74 -7.75 -1.76
CA SER A 153 -9.16 -9.10 -1.72
C SER A 153 -8.47 -9.41 -0.39
N CYS A 154 -8.47 -8.46 0.55
CA CYS A 154 -8.01 -8.69 1.91
C CYS A 154 -9.11 -9.37 2.71
N LEU A 155 -8.75 -10.44 3.42
CA LEU A 155 -9.68 -11.25 4.21
C LEU A 155 -9.86 -10.68 5.62
N CYS A 156 -8.76 -10.19 6.21
CA CYS A 156 -8.81 -9.54 7.51
C CYS A 156 -7.82 -8.38 7.60
N VAL A 157 -8.17 -7.41 8.45
CA VAL A 157 -7.34 -6.27 8.79
C VAL A 157 -7.18 -6.27 10.30
N HIS A 158 -5.95 -6.50 10.76
CA HIS A 158 -5.56 -6.33 12.14
C HIS A 158 -5.05 -4.90 12.32
N ARG A 159 -5.86 -4.08 13.00
CA ARG A 159 -5.47 -2.71 13.39
C ARG A 159 -4.51 -2.80 14.56
N VAL A 160 -3.34 -2.17 14.41
CA VAL A 160 -2.40 -2.03 15.52
C VAL A 160 -3.05 -1.13 16.57
N TYR A 161 -3.45 -1.72 17.69
CA TYR A 161 -3.94 -0.95 18.82
C TYR A 161 -2.75 -0.35 19.56
N ALA A 162 -2.42 0.91 19.25
CA ALA A 162 -1.55 1.70 20.10
C ALA A 162 -2.38 2.18 21.30
N PRO A 163 -2.15 1.68 22.52
CA PRO A 163 -2.85 2.22 23.67
C PRO A 163 -2.52 3.72 23.77
N PRO A 164 -3.51 4.59 24.06
CA PRO A 164 -3.24 6.00 24.24
C PRO A 164 -2.15 6.15 25.31
N PRO A 165 -1.16 7.05 25.11
CA PRO A 165 -0.10 7.24 26.07
C PRO A 165 -0.72 7.51 27.45
N PRO A 166 -0.25 6.85 28.52
CA PRO A 166 -0.81 7.01 29.84
C PRO A 166 -0.74 8.50 30.20
N LYS A 167 -1.88 9.07 30.59
CA LYS A 167 -1.93 10.45 31.06
C LYS A 167 -1.14 10.54 32.35
N ILE A 168 -0.02 11.25 32.32
CA ILE A 168 0.78 11.53 33.50
C ILE A 168 -0.11 12.34 34.47
N CYS A 169 -0.11 11.96 35.75
CA CYS A 169 -0.74 12.76 36.80
C CYS A 169 -0.15 14.18 36.76
N GLY A 170 -1.02 15.20 36.72
CA GLY A 170 -0.61 16.61 36.60
C GLY A 170 -0.41 17.18 35.21
N SER A 171 -0.71 16.45 34.13
CA SER A 171 -0.86 17.07 32.79
C SER A 171 -2.17 17.87 32.71
N ALA A 172 -2.27 18.81 31.75
CA ALA A 172 -3.45 19.67 31.57
C ALA A 172 -4.79 18.91 31.44
N ASN A 173 -4.77 17.62 31.12
CA ASN A 173 -5.93 16.73 31.01
C ASN A 173 -5.79 15.41 31.79
N GLY A 174 -4.83 15.33 32.73
CA GLY A 174 -4.54 14.16 33.56
C GLY A 174 -5.18 14.26 34.94
N PRO A 175 -5.23 13.14 35.69
CA PRO A 175 -5.71 13.17 37.07
C PRO A 175 -4.85 14.12 37.93
N PRO A 176 -5.46 14.79 38.93
CA PRO A 176 -4.74 15.74 39.79
C PRO A 176 -3.61 15.04 40.54
N ILE A 177 -2.51 15.75 40.74
CA ILE A 177 -1.36 15.23 41.48
C ILE A 177 -1.77 15.12 42.96
N THR A 178 -1.78 13.91 43.50
CA THR A 178 -2.01 13.65 44.94
C THR A 178 -0.72 13.51 45.75
N ALA A 179 0.45 13.44 45.10
CA ALA A 179 1.75 13.23 45.73
C ALA A 179 2.78 14.31 45.35
N LEU A 180 3.54 14.80 46.31
CA LEU A 180 4.59 15.82 46.12
C LEU A 180 5.67 15.30 45.16
N ARG A 181 5.96 16.03 44.08
CA ARG A 181 7.00 15.68 43.10
C ARG A 181 8.26 16.52 43.34
N VAL A 182 9.32 15.92 43.87
CA VAL A 182 10.63 16.55 44.05
C VAL A 182 11.49 16.26 42.82
N LYS A 183 12.04 17.29 42.17
CA LYS A 183 13.12 17.10 41.18
C LYS A 183 14.37 16.66 41.95
N LYS A 184 14.88 15.46 41.68
CA LYS A 184 16.27 15.14 42.02
C LYS A 184 17.15 15.93 41.06
N GLU A 185 17.86 16.92 41.57
CA GLU A 185 19.10 17.37 40.93
C GLU A 185 20.17 16.38 41.35
N ASP A 186 20.82 15.74 40.37
CA ASP A 186 21.99 14.92 40.64
C ASP A 186 23.09 15.84 41.13
N TRP A 187 23.36 15.81 42.44
CA TRP A 187 24.50 16.50 43.01
C TRP A 187 25.77 15.73 42.60
N SER A 188 26.67 16.42 41.90
CA SER A 188 28.03 15.98 41.57
C SER A 188 29.00 16.23 42.70
#